data_AF-A0A8T8WVF2-F1
#
_entry.id   AF-A0A8T8WVF2-F1
#
_cell.length_a   1.000
_cell.length_b   1.000
_cell.length_c   1.000
_cell.angle_alpha   90.00
_cell.angle_beta   90.00
_cell.angle_gamma   90.00
#
_symmetry.space_group_name_H-M   'P 1'
#
loop_
_entity.id
_entity.type
_entity.pdbx_description
1 polymer ?
#
loop_
_entity_poly.entity_id
_entity_poly.type
_entity_poly.pdbx_seq_one_letter_code
_entity_poly.pdbx_strand_id
1 'polypeptide(L)'
;MTPWAAFGWLGLASLALGELNPPYYADLSWQPARTLSNWSNLTVETRTGTFIGMLNDTYPNVRQFLRVPYAQPPIGDLRWLPPQKLAHSSKRTDSTRFGPACPQYVAAGESMWAQYEPPNLLLSIGESDNQGSVAWSSSEDCLSLAIWTPAYANETSQLPVALFVTGGGGTTGGIAIPSQLPSNWVANSQEHIVVTINYRANIFGNPKSKALKETSLTLMDVRAAVEWVSENIRAFGGDPENIMLWGQSQGAALTHLYTLAYPDDPLAARFGVISAPPSVTINLTETDDVYEDFHIVAKGLGCNYGDDAEAELECMRQVSWVQIEEYINRYNGTPSIAFTNYIPDEKYIFANETERYRMGRVAPGPAIRSNAAREDPITPGNDTATMETTGEWLCASYKDALLRASLGLETYRYEWAGNFTNISPVPWLGAFHWSDLLMIFGTYMLDVGEISELEVATSRTMQDYLLAFLKDPATVSTTVGWPVFNASAPSGGLILEFGNTTAVRNVTGDFLEAGCWDSSAPFRIFGRDERVPLEWRG
;
A
#
# COMPACT_ATOMS: atom_id res chain seq x y z
N MET A 1 11.01 69.54 24.01
CA MET A 1 9.79 68.74 24.26
C MET A 1 10.22 67.41 24.82
N THR A 2 9.99 67.29 26.12
CA THR A 2 9.73 66.12 26.98
C THR A 2 10.48 64.77 26.84
N PRO A 3 10.68 64.09 27.98
CA PRO A 3 11.79 63.17 28.22
C PRO A 3 11.34 61.76 28.68
N TRP A 4 12.30 60.88 28.94
CA TRP A 4 12.38 59.88 30.04
C TRP A 4 11.11 59.17 30.57
N ALA A 5 11.13 57.83 30.57
CA ALA A 5 10.86 56.93 31.72
C ALA A 5 11.01 55.47 31.22
N ALA A 6 11.92 54.61 31.67
CA ALA A 6 12.29 54.11 33.00
C ALA A 6 11.94 52.61 33.08
N PHE A 7 12.95 51.83 33.46
CA PHE A 7 12.95 50.40 33.72
C PHE A 7 11.94 49.98 34.82
N GLY A 8 11.47 48.73 34.75
CA GLY A 8 10.86 48.02 35.86
C GLY A 8 10.95 46.49 35.67
N TRP A 9 11.95 45.87 36.28
CA TRP A 9 12.04 44.41 36.49
C TRP A 9 11.15 43.99 37.66
N LEU A 10 10.48 42.85 37.53
CA LEU A 10 10.00 41.89 38.55
C LEU A 10 9.25 40.82 37.72
N GLY A 11 9.68 39.57 37.56
CA GLY A 11 10.24 38.66 38.56
C GLY A 11 9.24 37.52 38.77
N LEU A 12 9.62 36.32 38.32
CA LEU A 12 9.14 35.00 38.78
C LEU A 12 7.68 34.60 38.47
N ALA A 13 7.53 33.81 37.41
CA ALA A 13 6.60 32.68 37.37
C ALA A 13 7.13 31.59 36.42
N SER A 14 8.31 31.06 36.73
CA SER A 14 8.77 29.79 36.18
C SER A 14 8.13 28.66 36.98
N LEU A 15 6.96 28.19 36.58
CA LEU A 15 6.35 26.96 37.09
C LEU A 15 5.67 26.19 35.94
N ALA A 16 6.30 25.05 35.61
CA ALA A 16 5.72 23.85 35.00
C ALA A 16 5.07 23.95 33.62
N LEU A 17 5.89 23.96 32.55
CA LEU A 17 5.52 23.44 31.23
C LEU A 17 6.55 22.41 30.71
N GLY A 18 7.31 21.80 31.62
CA GLY A 18 8.48 20.98 31.30
C GLY A 18 8.24 19.48 31.09
N GLU A 19 7.01 18.96 31.07
CA GLU A 19 6.77 17.50 31.05
C GLU A 19 5.79 16.97 29.99
N LEU A 20 5.49 17.72 28.92
CA LEU A 20 4.57 17.23 27.86
C LEU A 20 5.09 17.31 26.42
N ASN A 21 6.39 17.46 26.21
CA ASN A 21 6.99 17.35 24.86
C ASN A 21 7.98 16.18 24.81
N PRO A 22 7.75 15.12 24.01
CA PRO A 22 8.82 14.22 23.61
C PRO A 22 9.90 15.01 22.84
N PRO A 23 11.18 14.62 22.93
CA PRO A 23 12.32 15.49 22.66
C PRO A 23 12.55 15.63 21.15
N TYR A 24 11.74 16.43 20.46
CA TYR A 24 11.89 16.60 19.02
C TYR A 24 12.84 17.74 18.61
N TYR A 25 13.19 18.66 19.52
CA TYR A 25 14.06 19.81 19.18
C TYR A 25 15.09 20.22 20.25
N ALA A 26 15.36 19.39 21.26
CA ALA A 26 16.23 19.79 22.37
C ALA A 26 17.74 19.55 22.13
N ASP A 27 18.16 18.92 21.04
CA ASP A 27 19.58 18.64 20.79
C ASP A 27 19.97 18.82 19.32
N LEU A 28 20.18 20.07 18.91
CA LEU A 28 20.91 20.41 17.68
C LEU A 28 22.42 20.54 17.97
N SER A 29 22.99 19.60 18.73
CA SER A 29 24.45 19.50 18.81
C SER A 29 25.02 18.96 17.51
N TRP A 30 26.13 19.57 17.08
CA TRP A 30 26.93 19.06 15.96
C TRP A 30 27.43 17.65 16.34
N GLN A 31 26.78 16.62 15.81
CA GLN A 31 27.21 15.24 15.99
C GLN A 31 28.57 15.07 15.29
N PRO A 32 29.60 14.52 15.96
CA PRO A 32 30.87 14.25 15.31
C PRO A 32 30.66 13.32 14.10
N ALA A 33 31.49 13.49 13.06
CA ALA A 33 31.45 12.65 11.87
C ALA A 33 31.48 11.16 12.28
N ARG A 34 30.46 10.40 11.85
CA ARG A 34 30.31 8.97 12.18
C ARG A 34 31.60 8.22 11.81
N THR A 35 32.22 7.54 12.77
CA THR A 35 33.47 6.80 12.57
C THR A 35 33.27 5.64 11.57
N LEU A 36 34.23 5.49 10.65
CA LEU A 36 34.21 4.54 9.52
C LEU A 36 34.18 3.04 9.93
N SER A 37 34.30 2.71 11.21
CA SER A 37 34.37 1.33 11.71
C SER A 37 33.03 0.57 11.70
N ASN A 38 31.88 1.25 11.57
CA ASN A 38 30.54 0.62 11.54
C ASN A 38 29.98 0.36 10.13
N TRP A 39 30.73 0.66 9.06
CA TRP A 39 30.26 0.52 7.68
C TRP A 39 30.16 -0.93 7.18
N SER A 40 30.83 -1.88 7.83
CA SER A 40 30.77 -3.29 7.44
C SER A 40 29.34 -3.84 7.50
N ASN A 41 28.52 -3.38 8.46
CA ASN A 41 27.13 -3.80 8.59
C ASN A 41 26.15 -2.96 7.74
N LEU A 42 26.64 -1.94 7.03
CA LEU A 42 25.86 -1.12 6.09
C LEU A 42 26.13 -1.50 4.63
N THR A 43 27.02 -2.47 4.39
CA THR A 43 27.30 -3.02 3.07
C THR A 43 26.78 -4.45 3.02
N VAL A 44 25.78 -4.71 2.19
CA VAL A 44 25.17 -6.04 2.04
C VAL A 44 25.45 -6.58 0.65
N GLU A 45 26.03 -7.77 0.57
CA GLU A 45 26.29 -8.47 -0.68
C GLU A 45 25.15 -9.44 -0.97
N THR A 46 24.60 -9.39 -2.19
CA THR A 46 23.52 -10.27 -2.64
C THR A 46 23.90 -10.92 -3.98
N ARG A 47 22.99 -11.73 -4.54
CA ARG A 47 23.18 -12.33 -5.87
C ARG A 47 23.32 -11.26 -6.97
N THR A 48 22.62 -10.14 -6.83
CA THR A 48 22.44 -9.13 -7.89
C THR A 48 23.26 -7.85 -7.67
N GLY A 49 24.07 -7.77 -6.62
CA GLY A 49 24.94 -6.62 -6.38
C GLY A 49 25.39 -6.50 -4.93
N THR A 50 26.12 -5.43 -4.66
CA THR A 50 26.50 -5.00 -3.31
C THR A 50 25.82 -3.67 -3.01
N PHE A 51 25.02 -3.61 -1.95
CA PHE A 51 24.21 -2.43 -1.61
C PHE A 51 24.76 -1.75 -0.38
N ILE A 52 24.94 -0.43 -0.47
CA ILE A 52 25.43 0.41 0.63
C ILE A 52 24.23 1.18 1.18
N GLY A 53 23.77 0.81 2.36
CA GLY A 53 22.67 1.45 3.07
C GLY A 53 23.14 2.50 4.08
N MET A 54 22.23 2.93 4.93
CA MET A 54 22.48 3.86 6.03
C MET A 54 21.71 3.46 7.29
N LEU A 55 22.10 4.00 8.43
CA LEU A 55 21.21 4.02 9.60
C LEU A 55 20.16 5.11 9.40
N ASN A 56 18.93 4.84 9.82
CA ASN A 56 17.91 5.88 9.85
C ASN A 56 18.32 6.96 10.87
N ASP A 57 18.13 8.22 10.50
CA ASP A 57 18.56 9.34 11.33
C ASP A 57 17.68 9.55 12.56
N THR A 58 16.38 9.24 12.46
CA THR A 58 15.42 9.32 13.58
C THR A 58 15.48 8.05 14.45
N TYR A 59 15.67 6.89 13.83
CA TYR A 59 15.67 5.57 14.45
C TYR A 59 17.01 4.86 14.21
N PRO A 60 18.08 5.21 14.93
CA PRO A 60 19.44 4.73 14.65
C PRO A 60 19.64 3.22 14.88
N ASN A 61 18.65 2.53 15.44
CA ASN A 61 18.57 1.07 15.53
C ASN A 61 17.96 0.40 14.27
N VAL A 62 17.70 1.17 13.21
CA VAL A 62 17.19 0.69 11.92
C VAL A 62 18.21 0.99 10.82
N ARG A 63 18.56 -0.03 10.03
CA ARG A 63 19.28 0.12 8.76
C ARG A 63 18.28 0.19 7.62
N GLN A 64 18.63 1.00 6.62
CA GLN A 64 17.79 1.29 5.46
C GLN A 64 18.59 1.17 4.18
N PHE A 65 18.01 0.48 3.20
CA PHE A 65 18.50 0.37 1.84
C PHE A 65 17.38 0.82 0.92
N LEU A 66 17.41 2.07 0.48
CA LEU A 66 16.27 2.79 -0.09
C LEU A 66 16.12 2.65 -1.62
N ARG A 67 17.08 1.98 -2.27
CA ARG A 67 17.06 1.69 -3.70
C ARG A 67 17.84 0.42 -4.01
N VAL A 68 17.12 -0.68 -4.20
CA VAL A 68 17.67 -1.97 -4.60
C VAL A 68 16.91 -2.47 -5.83
N PRO A 69 17.51 -2.53 -7.03
CA PRO A 69 16.82 -3.01 -8.21
C PRO A 69 16.50 -4.50 -8.06
N TYR A 70 15.28 -4.91 -8.42
CA TYR A 70 14.87 -6.31 -8.42
C TYR A 70 14.71 -6.90 -9.83
N ALA A 71 14.56 -6.05 -10.85
CA ALA A 71 14.46 -6.42 -12.26
C ALA A 71 15.29 -5.47 -13.15
N GLN A 72 15.49 -5.85 -14.41
CA GLN A 72 16.07 -4.95 -15.42
C GLN A 72 15.16 -3.73 -15.62
N PRO A 73 15.73 -2.54 -15.92
CA PRO A 73 14.94 -1.36 -16.22
C PRO A 73 14.01 -1.62 -17.42
N PRO A 74 12.68 -1.42 -17.30
CA PRO A 74 11.71 -1.67 -18.37
C PRO A 74 11.69 -0.53 -19.40
N ILE A 75 12.86 -0.16 -19.94
CA ILE A 75 13.07 0.95 -20.87
C ILE A 75 13.33 0.46 -22.30
N GLY A 76 13.08 1.33 -23.29
CA GLY A 76 13.31 1.03 -24.71
C GLY A 76 12.55 -0.23 -25.13
N ASP A 77 13.25 -1.21 -25.70
CA ASP A 77 12.65 -2.47 -26.14
C ASP A 77 12.03 -3.29 -25.00
N LEU A 78 12.44 -3.06 -23.75
CA LEU A 78 11.86 -3.70 -22.57
C LEU A 78 10.56 -3.00 -22.09
N ARG A 79 10.22 -1.84 -22.64
CA ARG A 79 8.95 -1.17 -22.34
C ARG A 79 7.79 -2.08 -22.75
N TRP A 80 6.86 -2.23 -21.81
CA TRP A 80 5.69 -3.10 -21.89
C TRP A 80 5.99 -4.59 -22.09
N LEU A 81 7.18 -5.04 -21.72
CA LEU A 81 7.48 -6.46 -21.60
C LEU A 81 7.43 -6.93 -20.14
N PRO A 82 7.24 -8.24 -19.89
CA PRO A 82 7.39 -8.81 -18.56
C PRO A 82 8.74 -8.45 -17.93
N PRO A 83 8.81 -8.19 -16.61
CA PRO A 83 10.04 -7.80 -15.94
C PRO A 83 11.12 -8.88 -16.13
N GLN A 84 12.32 -8.45 -16.50
CA GLN A 84 13.43 -9.37 -16.75
C GLN A 84 14.32 -9.49 -15.50
N LYS A 85 14.73 -10.71 -15.18
CA LYS A 85 15.56 -10.98 -14.01
C LYS A 85 16.93 -10.30 -14.12
N LEU A 86 17.45 -9.83 -12.99
CA LEU A 86 18.81 -9.32 -12.90
C LEU A 86 19.84 -10.46 -13.00
N ALA A 87 20.88 -10.23 -13.82
CA ALA A 87 22.05 -11.08 -13.86
C ALA A 87 22.82 -11.04 -12.53
N HIS A 88 23.63 -12.07 -12.29
CA HIS A 88 24.59 -12.02 -11.18
C HIS A 88 25.53 -10.84 -11.34
N SER A 89 25.80 -10.14 -10.25
CA SER A 89 26.62 -8.94 -10.28
C SER A 89 27.26 -8.68 -8.93
N SER A 90 28.46 -8.12 -8.93
CA SER A 90 29.15 -7.58 -7.75
C SER A 90 29.21 -6.05 -7.78
N LYS A 91 28.37 -5.41 -8.63
CA LYS A 91 28.32 -3.96 -8.76
C LYS A 91 27.90 -3.36 -7.42
N ARG A 92 28.68 -2.38 -6.95
CA ARG A 92 28.35 -1.58 -5.77
C ARG A 92 27.33 -0.50 -6.14
N THR A 93 26.25 -0.41 -5.39
CA THR A 93 25.17 0.55 -5.55
C THR A 93 24.97 1.31 -4.25
N ASP A 94 24.88 2.63 -4.36
CA ASP A 94 24.47 3.49 -3.26
C ASP A 94 22.95 3.39 -3.08
N SER A 95 22.53 2.85 -1.93
CA SER A 95 21.14 2.65 -1.53
C SER A 95 20.80 3.55 -0.33
N THR A 96 21.48 4.68 -0.16
CA THR A 96 21.20 5.67 0.91
C THR A 96 20.11 6.68 0.52
N ARG A 97 19.60 6.62 -0.71
CA ARG A 97 18.59 7.53 -1.25
C ARG A 97 17.52 6.74 -1.99
N PHE A 98 16.29 7.21 -1.91
CA PHE A 98 15.20 6.64 -2.70
C PHE A 98 15.50 6.73 -4.20
N GLY A 99 15.13 5.68 -4.93
CA GLY A 99 15.06 5.72 -6.38
C GLY A 99 13.84 6.51 -6.86
N PRO A 100 13.75 6.78 -8.17
CA PRO A 100 12.55 7.37 -8.74
C PRO A 100 11.36 6.41 -8.60
N ALA A 101 10.16 6.97 -8.44
CA ALA A 101 8.92 6.21 -8.59
C ALA A 101 8.71 5.78 -10.05
N CYS A 102 7.80 4.85 -10.32
CA CYS A 102 7.41 4.53 -11.71
C CYS A 102 6.63 5.69 -12.33
N PRO A 103 6.60 5.81 -13.68
CA PRO A 103 5.90 6.89 -14.37
C PRO A 103 4.45 7.00 -13.89
N GLN A 104 4.08 8.20 -13.48
CA GLN A 104 2.76 8.53 -12.95
C GLN A 104 2.53 10.04 -12.99
N TYR A 105 1.29 10.46 -12.80
CA TYR A 105 0.89 11.86 -12.76
C TYR A 105 0.25 12.25 -11.42
N VAL A 106 0.31 13.54 -11.14
CA VAL A 106 -0.46 14.18 -10.08
C VAL A 106 -1.79 14.61 -10.69
N ALA A 107 -2.90 14.13 -10.12
CA ALA A 107 -4.23 14.39 -10.65
C ALA A 107 -4.53 15.90 -10.71
N ALA A 108 -5.20 16.32 -11.78
CA ALA A 108 -5.69 17.69 -11.90
C ALA A 108 -6.98 17.87 -11.08
N GLY A 109 -6.96 18.76 -10.09
CA GLY A 109 -8.17 19.18 -9.36
C GLY A 109 -8.21 18.82 -7.87
N GLU A 110 -9.19 19.40 -7.18
CA GLU A 110 -9.43 19.10 -5.76
C GLU A 110 -10.17 17.75 -5.64
N SER A 111 -9.61 16.85 -4.85
CA SER A 111 -10.26 15.59 -4.45
C SER A 111 -10.03 15.37 -2.96
N MET A 112 -10.82 14.50 -2.33
CA MET A 112 -10.56 14.12 -0.94
C MET A 112 -9.17 13.51 -0.76
N TRP A 113 -8.68 12.79 -1.76
CA TRP A 113 -7.33 12.23 -1.78
C TRP A 113 -6.28 13.34 -1.78
N ALA A 114 -6.38 14.31 -2.69
CA ALA A 114 -5.45 15.44 -2.73
C ALA A 114 -5.53 16.36 -1.50
N GLN A 115 -6.65 16.35 -0.75
CA GLN A 115 -6.87 17.24 0.39
C GLN A 115 -6.51 16.61 1.74
N TYR A 116 -6.76 15.31 1.92
CA TYR A 116 -6.65 14.63 3.22
C TYR A 116 -5.68 13.44 3.21
N GLU A 117 -5.27 12.95 2.04
CA GLU A 117 -4.13 12.03 1.98
C GLU A 117 -2.85 12.82 2.24
N PRO A 118 -1.99 12.38 3.18
CA PRO A 118 -0.67 12.96 3.36
C PRO A 118 0.03 12.99 2.01
N PRO A 119 0.70 14.10 1.67
CA PRO A 119 1.25 14.31 0.35
C PRO A 119 2.15 13.14 -0.03
N ASN A 120 1.75 12.42 -1.07
CA ASN A 120 2.59 11.44 -1.72
C ASN A 120 3.81 12.21 -2.26
N LEU A 121 5.04 11.88 -1.85
CA LEU A 121 6.27 12.57 -2.30
C LEU A 121 6.61 12.33 -3.79
N LEU A 122 5.59 12.07 -4.61
CA LEU A 122 5.62 12.18 -6.05
C LEU A 122 5.96 13.61 -6.49
N LEU A 123 5.69 14.59 -5.63
CA LEU A 123 5.93 16.00 -5.87
C LEU A 123 7.39 16.39 -5.57
N SER A 124 8.01 17.04 -6.56
CA SER A 124 9.26 17.77 -6.36
C SER A 124 9.02 19.07 -5.59
N ILE A 125 10.09 19.64 -5.01
CA ILE A 125 10.03 20.93 -4.32
C ILE A 125 9.47 22.00 -5.28
N GLY A 126 8.29 22.55 -4.95
CA GLY A 126 7.61 23.60 -5.73
C GLY A 126 6.40 23.12 -6.55
N GLU A 127 6.05 21.84 -6.51
CA GLU A 127 4.84 21.28 -7.15
C GLU A 127 3.68 21.24 -6.15
N SER A 128 2.43 21.38 -6.62
CA SER A 128 1.22 21.28 -5.79
C SER A 128 0.53 19.93 -5.96
N ASP A 129 -0.18 19.46 -4.93
CA ASP A 129 -0.90 18.17 -4.90
C ASP A 129 -2.03 18.04 -5.94
N ASN A 130 -2.35 19.12 -6.64
CA ASN A 130 -3.38 19.21 -7.67
C ASN A 130 -2.88 19.83 -8.98
N GLN A 131 -1.56 19.86 -9.21
CA GLN A 131 -0.93 20.57 -10.32
C GLN A 131 -1.37 20.06 -11.69
N GLY A 132 -1.84 18.80 -11.80
CA GLY A 132 -2.23 18.22 -13.07
C GLY A 132 -1.03 18.02 -14.01
N SER A 133 0.11 17.59 -13.46
CA SER A 133 1.34 17.33 -14.21
C SER A 133 2.00 16.02 -13.83
N VAL A 134 2.92 15.55 -14.67
CA VAL A 134 3.77 14.39 -14.39
C VAL A 134 4.58 14.59 -13.12
N ALA A 135 4.77 13.49 -12.38
CA ALA A 135 5.70 13.46 -11.26
C ALA A 135 7.13 13.48 -11.81
N TRP A 136 7.83 14.62 -11.74
CA TRP A 136 9.21 14.74 -12.24
C TRP A 136 10.23 13.93 -11.44
N SER A 137 9.83 13.42 -10.28
CA SER A 137 10.56 12.45 -9.46
C SER A 137 10.43 11.00 -9.96
N SER A 138 9.67 10.76 -11.04
CA SER A 138 9.45 9.43 -11.62
C SER A 138 10.36 9.12 -12.82
N SER A 139 10.49 7.84 -13.15
CA SER A 139 11.28 7.32 -14.27
C SER A 139 10.81 5.92 -14.64
N GLU A 140 10.98 5.50 -15.89
CA GLU A 140 10.75 4.10 -16.28
C GLU A 140 11.77 3.13 -15.65
N ASP A 141 13.00 3.59 -15.32
CA ASP A 141 13.94 2.84 -14.49
C ASP A 141 13.54 2.92 -13.01
N CYS A 142 12.44 2.25 -12.67
CA CYS A 142 11.81 2.32 -11.35
C CYS A 142 11.71 0.99 -10.60
N LEU A 143 11.90 -0.17 -11.26
CA LEU A 143 11.72 -1.51 -10.68
C LEU A 143 12.75 -1.83 -9.59
N SER A 144 12.53 -1.22 -8.43
CA SER A 144 13.37 -1.28 -7.25
C SER A 144 12.51 -1.45 -6.00
N LEU A 145 13.16 -1.90 -4.93
CA LEU A 145 12.59 -2.04 -3.61
C LEU A 145 13.46 -1.34 -2.58
N ALA A 146 12.86 -1.06 -1.43
CA ALA A 146 13.55 -0.58 -0.25
C ALA A 146 13.37 -1.53 0.92
N ILE A 147 14.38 -1.61 1.78
CA ILE A 147 14.46 -2.56 2.90
C ILE A 147 14.78 -1.81 4.18
N TRP A 148 13.97 -2.06 5.22
CA TRP A 148 14.18 -1.61 6.59
C TRP A 148 14.39 -2.82 7.48
N THR A 149 15.55 -2.88 8.13
CA THR A 149 15.96 -4.04 8.95
C THR A 149 16.63 -3.56 10.25
N PRO A 150 16.48 -4.28 11.37
CA PRO A 150 17.17 -3.93 12.61
C PRO A 150 18.69 -3.81 12.42
N ALA A 151 19.31 -2.88 13.14
CA ALA A 151 20.74 -2.60 13.01
C ALA A 151 21.63 -3.78 13.45
N TYR A 152 21.13 -4.67 14.31
CA TYR A 152 21.84 -5.87 14.73
C TYR A 152 21.71 -7.04 13.73
N ALA A 153 20.75 -6.99 12.81
CA ALA A 153 20.39 -8.14 11.98
C ALA A 153 21.54 -8.53 11.04
N ASN A 154 21.75 -9.82 10.86
CA ASN A 154 22.75 -10.40 9.97
C ASN A 154 22.18 -11.68 9.34
N GLU A 155 22.94 -12.35 8.47
CA GLU A 155 22.47 -13.52 7.70
C GLU A 155 21.88 -14.67 8.53
N THR A 156 22.22 -14.74 9.82
CA THR A 156 21.74 -15.76 10.75
C THR A 156 20.50 -15.36 11.54
N SER A 157 20.02 -14.11 11.42
CA SER A 157 18.93 -13.57 12.26
C SER A 157 17.56 -14.19 11.98
N GLN A 158 17.28 -14.61 10.75
CA GLN A 158 16.01 -15.26 10.35
C GLN A 158 14.76 -14.47 10.77
N LEU A 159 14.76 -13.16 10.53
CA LEU A 159 13.61 -12.30 10.85
C LEU A 159 12.49 -12.49 9.82
N PRO A 160 11.22 -12.53 10.24
CA PRO A 160 10.11 -12.56 9.30
C PRO A 160 10.06 -11.27 8.46
N VAL A 161 9.57 -11.38 7.24
CA VAL A 161 9.65 -10.31 6.22
C VAL A 161 8.26 -9.87 5.80
N ALA A 162 7.91 -8.61 6.06
CA ALA A 162 6.70 -7.97 5.55
C ALA A 162 7.00 -7.25 4.23
N LEU A 163 6.60 -7.85 3.11
CA LEU A 163 6.74 -7.30 1.76
C LEU A 163 5.47 -6.55 1.37
N PHE A 164 5.54 -5.23 1.39
CA PHE A 164 4.43 -4.31 1.17
C PHE A 164 4.32 -3.84 -0.29
N VAL A 165 3.11 -3.91 -0.83
CA VAL A 165 2.70 -3.38 -2.14
C VAL A 165 1.76 -2.20 -1.90
N THR A 166 2.15 -1.02 -2.36
CA THR A 166 1.38 0.20 -2.13
C THR A 166 0.05 0.20 -2.88
N GLY A 167 -0.90 0.99 -2.38
CA GLY A 167 -2.14 1.35 -3.09
C GLY A 167 -1.90 2.39 -4.18
N GLY A 168 -2.91 3.24 -4.42
CA GLY A 168 -2.85 4.31 -5.43
C GLY A 168 -3.64 4.02 -6.70
N GLY A 169 -4.66 3.15 -6.63
CA GLY A 169 -5.59 2.86 -7.74
C GLY A 169 -4.95 2.31 -9.02
N GLY A 170 -3.68 1.90 -8.97
CA GLY A 170 -2.92 1.49 -10.14
C GLY A 170 -2.45 2.64 -11.03
N THR A 171 -2.65 3.89 -10.61
CA THR A 171 -2.19 5.10 -11.31
C THR A 171 -1.02 5.76 -10.60
N THR A 172 -0.97 5.67 -9.28
CA THR A 172 0.10 6.23 -8.44
C THR A 172 0.60 5.22 -7.42
N GLY A 173 1.67 5.59 -6.71
CA GLY A 173 2.24 4.82 -5.62
C GLY A 173 3.77 4.75 -5.65
N GLY A 174 4.34 3.97 -4.75
CA GLY A 174 5.77 3.72 -4.69
C GLY A 174 6.35 3.76 -3.28
N ILE A 175 7.67 3.68 -3.20
CA ILE A 175 8.37 3.48 -1.93
C ILE A 175 8.32 4.70 -1.01
N ALA A 176 8.54 5.89 -1.56
CA ALA A 176 8.82 7.10 -0.79
C ALA A 176 7.54 7.82 -0.33
N ILE A 177 6.57 7.09 0.22
CA ILE A 177 5.32 7.67 0.73
C ILE A 177 5.46 7.85 2.25
N PRO A 178 5.45 9.09 2.79
CA PRO A 178 5.71 9.36 4.21
C PRO A 178 4.84 8.56 5.17
N SER A 179 3.54 8.44 4.87
CA SER A 179 2.55 7.70 5.66
C SER A 179 2.74 6.17 5.64
N GLN A 180 3.67 5.68 4.82
CA GLN A 180 3.92 4.24 4.61
C GLN A 180 5.37 3.86 4.94
N LEU A 181 6.14 4.76 5.58
CA LEU A 181 7.53 4.49 5.95
C LEU A 181 7.60 3.67 7.25
N PRO A 182 8.17 2.45 7.23
CA PRO A 182 8.08 1.50 8.35
C PRO A 182 9.12 1.72 9.45
N SER A 183 9.86 2.84 9.42
CA SER A 183 11.01 3.05 10.30
C SER A 183 10.62 2.96 11.78
N ASN A 184 9.46 3.52 12.15
CA ASN A 184 8.94 3.47 13.51
C ASN A 184 8.58 2.02 13.92
N TRP A 185 7.84 1.29 13.07
CA TRP A 185 7.45 -0.09 13.36
C TRP A 185 8.65 -1.03 13.53
N VAL A 186 9.66 -0.93 12.66
CA VAL A 186 10.91 -1.70 12.76
C VAL A 186 11.71 -1.27 13.99
N ALA A 187 11.74 0.02 14.31
CA ALA A 187 12.46 0.54 15.48
C ALA A 187 11.85 0.09 16.81
N ASN A 188 10.52 0.03 16.90
CA ASN A 188 9.79 -0.33 18.12
C ASN A 188 9.93 -1.81 18.42
N SER A 189 9.73 -2.67 17.41
CA SER A 189 9.73 -4.12 17.61
C SER A 189 11.12 -4.73 17.53
N GLN A 190 11.96 -4.26 16.60
CA GLN A 190 13.27 -4.86 16.31
C GLN A 190 13.21 -6.35 15.95
N GLU A 191 12.04 -6.86 15.51
CA GLU A 191 11.76 -8.29 15.38
C GLU A 191 11.35 -8.72 13.96
N HIS A 192 11.38 -7.81 12.99
CA HIS A 192 11.00 -8.10 11.60
C HIS A 192 11.73 -7.19 10.61
N ILE A 193 11.62 -7.53 9.33
CA ILE A 193 12.08 -6.71 8.19
C ILE A 193 10.85 -6.23 7.42
N VAL A 194 10.86 -4.97 7.00
CA VAL A 194 9.88 -4.47 6.03
C VAL A 194 10.57 -4.22 4.70
N VAL A 195 9.92 -4.64 3.62
CA VAL A 195 10.32 -4.37 2.25
C VAL A 195 9.16 -3.67 1.54
N THR A 196 9.41 -2.55 0.89
CA THR A 196 8.41 -1.87 0.05
C THR A 196 8.92 -1.82 -1.39
N ILE A 197 8.03 -2.02 -2.36
CA ILE A 197 8.41 -2.09 -3.78
C ILE A 197 7.82 -0.93 -4.57
N ASN A 198 8.54 -0.50 -5.61
CA ASN A 198 7.89 0.12 -6.76
C ASN A 198 7.42 -0.98 -7.72
N TYR A 199 6.28 -0.79 -8.38
CA TYR A 199 5.81 -1.59 -9.51
C TYR A 199 5.29 -0.62 -10.58
N ARG A 200 5.28 -1.01 -11.87
CA ARG A 200 4.79 -0.13 -12.93
C ARG A 200 3.32 0.24 -12.69
N ALA A 201 2.95 1.47 -12.99
CA ALA A 201 1.57 1.96 -12.87
C ALA A 201 1.03 2.39 -14.25
N ASN A 202 -0.27 2.70 -14.30
CA ASN A 202 -0.95 3.26 -15.46
C ASN A 202 -0.74 2.38 -16.72
N ILE A 203 -0.73 2.99 -17.89
CA ILE A 203 -0.43 2.33 -19.18
C ILE A 203 0.93 1.61 -19.19
N PHE A 204 1.88 1.95 -18.30
CA PHE A 204 3.16 1.23 -18.21
C PHE A 204 3.02 -0.14 -17.54
N GLY A 205 2.11 -0.25 -16.59
CA GLY A 205 1.81 -1.48 -15.87
C GLY A 205 0.71 -2.32 -16.52
N ASN A 206 -0.26 -1.67 -17.15
CA ASN A 206 -1.42 -2.30 -17.78
C ASN A 206 -1.68 -1.71 -19.17
N PRO A 207 -0.80 -1.92 -20.16
CA PRO A 207 -0.87 -1.23 -21.45
C PRO A 207 -2.12 -1.57 -22.27
N LYS A 208 -2.68 -2.78 -22.16
CA LYS A 208 -3.83 -3.23 -22.98
C LYS A 208 -3.63 -3.02 -24.50
N SER A 209 -2.44 -3.28 -25.02
CA SER A 209 -2.19 -3.26 -26.47
C SER A 209 -2.49 -4.62 -27.11
N LYS A 210 -3.15 -4.64 -28.27
CA LYS A 210 -3.43 -5.86 -29.07
C LYS A 210 -2.18 -6.62 -29.50
N ALA A 211 -1.04 -5.93 -29.62
CA ALA A 211 0.24 -6.53 -30.01
C ALA A 211 1.00 -7.20 -28.85
N LEU A 212 0.53 -7.01 -27.60
CA LEU A 212 1.15 -7.61 -26.43
C LEU A 212 0.44 -8.90 -26.03
N LYS A 213 1.23 -9.92 -25.73
CA LYS A 213 0.70 -11.21 -25.21
C LYS A 213 0.40 -11.16 -23.72
N GLU A 214 1.17 -10.37 -22.99
CA GLU A 214 1.10 -10.25 -21.53
C GLU A 214 0.80 -8.78 -21.21
N THR A 215 -0.34 -8.52 -20.58
CA THR A 215 -0.79 -7.16 -20.29
C THR A 215 -0.83 -6.84 -18.80
N SER A 216 -0.80 -7.86 -17.94
CA SER A 216 -0.90 -7.74 -16.48
C SER A 216 0.47 -7.53 -15.83
N LEU A 217 1.22 -6.54 -16.30
CA LEU A 217 2.65 -6.38 -15.97
C LEU A 217 2.86 -5.96 -14.51
N THR A 218 1.91 -5.26 -13.90
CA THR A 218 1.98 -4.89 -12.46
C THR A 218 2.06 -6.13 -11.56
N LEU A 219 1.23 -7.14 -11.82
CA LEU A 219 1.25 -8.41 -11.08
C LEU A 219 2.57 -9.17 -11.31
N MET A 220 3.13 -9.08 -12.51
CA MET A 220 4.43 -9.68 -12.82
C MET A 220 5.57 -8.94 -12.12
N ASP A 221 5.48 -7.61 -11.98
CA ASP A 221 6.45 -6.81 -11.22
C ASP A 221 6.43 -7.19 -9.74
N VAL A 222 5.23 -7.35 -9.15
CA VAL A 222 5.07 -7.88 -7.78
C VAL A 222 5.71 -9.26 -7.66
N ARG A 223 5.45 -10.17 -8.62
CA ARG A 223 6.08 -11.50 -8.63
C ARG A 223 7.61 -11.43 -8.71
N ALA A 224 8.15 -10.60 -9.59
CA ALA A 224 9.60 -10.43 -9.72
C ALA A 224 10.23 -9.89 -8.42
N ALA A 225 9.54 -9.00 -7.70
CA ALA A 225 10.00 -8.52 -6.40
C ALA A 225 9.95 -9.62 -5.33
N VAL A 226 8.88 -10.43 -5.27
CA VAL A 226 8.79 -11.59 -4.36
C VAL A 226 9.93 -12.58 -4.63
N GLU A 227 10.19 -12.91 -5.89
CA GLU A 227 11.31 -13.78 -6.29
C GLU A 227 12.66 -13.21 -5.85
N TRP A 228 12.90 -11.92 -6.07
CA TRP A 228 14.14 -11.28 -5.64
C TRP A 228 14.30 -11.32 -4.12
N VAL A 229 13.24 -11.02 -3.37
CA VAL A 229 13.24 -11.04 -1.90
C VAL A 229 13.52 -12.46 -1.40
N SER A 230 12.82 -13.47 -1.92
CA SER A 230 13.05 -14.88 -1.59
C SER A 230 14.52 -15.30 -1.82
N GLU A 231 15.14 -14.84 -2.90
CA GLU A 231 16.53 -15.18 -3.23
C GLU A 231 17.59 -14.42 -2.41
N ASN A 232 17.28 -13.23 -1.90
CA ASN A 232 18.31 -12.29 -1.41
C ASN A 232 18.09 -11.79 0.02
N ILE A 233 16.88 -11.91 0.60
CA ILE A 233 16.56 -11.24 1.86
C ILE A 233 17.36 -11.77 3.06
N ARG A 234 17.86 -13.01 2.95
CA ARG A 234 18.79 -13.59 3.94
C ARG A 234 20.01 -12.69 4.16
N ALA A 235 20.54 -12.05 3.12
CA ALA A 235 21.68 -11.14 3.25
C ALA A 235 21.39 -9.91 4.14
N PHE A 236 20.11 -9.53 4.26
CA PHE A 236 19.64 -8.44 5.12
C PHE A 236 19.17 -8.94 6.50
N GLY A 237 19.28 -10.24 6.75
CA GLY A 237 18.89 -10.94 7.97
C GLY A 237 17.47 -11.49 7.99
N GLY A 238 16.78 -11.47 6.85
CA GLY A 238 15.43 -12.01 6.72
C GLY A 238 15.42 -13.52 6.58
N ASP A 239 14.28 -14.11 6.90
CA ASP A 239 13.96 -15.50 6.61
C ASP A 239 13.18 -15.59 5.28
N PRO A 240 13.78 -16.16 4.22
CA PRO A 240 13.11 -16.29 2.92
C PRO A 240 11.94 -17.28 2.93
N GLU A 241 11.78 -18.11 3.96
CA GLU A 241 10.63 -19.02 4.12
C GLU A 241 9.48 -18.35 4.89
N ASN A 242 9.71 -17.14 5.42
CA ASN A 242 8.79 -16.44 6.32
C ASN A 242 8.46 -15.04 5.77
N ILE A 243 8.00 -15.02 4.51
CA ILE A 243 7.59 -13.80 3.80
C ILE A 243 6.07 -13.65 3.87
N MET A 244 5.62 -12.48 4.32
CA MET A 244 4.24 -12.01 4.17
C MET A 244 4.17 -11.04 3.00
N LEU A 245 3.49 -11.42 1.91
CA LEU A 245 3.12 -10.48 0.86
C LEU A 245 1.84 -9.76 1.28
N TRP A 246 1.87 -8.45 1.37
CA TRP A 246 0.68 -7.69 1.73
C TRP A 246 0.60 -6.37 0.99
N GLY A 247 -0.60 -5.84 0.88
CA GLY A 247 -0.82 -4.54 0.28
C GLY A 247 -2.13 -3.92 0.69
N GLN A 248 -2.26 -2.65 0.36
CA GLN A 248 -3.45 -1.84 0.61
C GLN A 248 -4.07 -1.39 -0.72
N SER A 249 -5.41 -1.29 -0.81
CA SER A 249 -6.10 -0.82 -2.03
C SER A 249 -5.72 -1.64 -3.28
N GLN A 250 -5.21 -0.99 -4.33
CA GLN A 250 -4.67 -1.68 -5.51
C GLN A 250 -3.59 -2.72 -5.16
N GLY A 251 -2.71 -2.43 -4.20
CA GLY A 251 -1.70 -3.38 -3.73
C GLY A 251 -2.32 -4.60 -3.02
N ALA A 252 -3.46 -4.38 -2.36
CA ALA A 252 -4.27 -5.45 -1.77
C ALA A 252 -4.90 -6.32 -2.87
N ALA A 253 -5.46 -5.70 -3.92
CA ALA A 253 -5.97 -6.42 -5.09
C ALA A 253 -4.86 -7.21 -5.79
N LEU A 254 -3.66 -6.63 -5.97
CA LEU A 254 -2.51 -7.34 -6.52
C LEU A 254 -2.06 -8.51 -5.65
N THR A 255 -2.06 -8.34 -4.33
CA THR A 255 -1.78 -9.43 -3.38
C THR A 255 -2.83 -10.54 -3.51
N HIS A 256 -4.11 -10.20 -3.67
CA HIS A 256 -5.16 -11.18 -3.90
C HIS A 256 -4.98 -11.92 -5.23
N LEU A 257 -4.80 -11.20 -6.33
CA LEU A 257 -4.55 -11.77 -7.66
C LEU A 257 -3.30 -12.66 -7.66
N TYR A 258 -2.26 -12.27 -6.91
CA TYR A 258 -1.07 -13.09 -6.72
C TYR A 258 -1.38 -14.47 -6.14
N THR A 259 -2.27 -14.54 -5.14
CA THR A 259 -2.69 -15.83 -4.57
C THR A 259 -3.41 -16.71 -5.59
N LEU A 260 -4.13 -16.12 -6.54
CA LEU A 260 -4.84 -16.85 -7.58
C LEU A 260 -3.89 -17.27 -8.72
N ALA A 261 -2.93 -16.41 -9.08
CA ALA A 261 -1.99 -16.62 -10.18
C ALA A 261 -0.92 -17.67 -9.86
N TYR A 262 -0.42 -17.70 -8.61
CA TYR A 262 0.70 -18.54 -8.20
C TYR A 262 0.33 -19.50 -7.05
N PRO A 263 -0.68 -20.39 -7.23
CA PRO A 263 -1.15 -21.24 -6.15
C PRO A 263 -0.13 -22.33 -5.76
N ASP A 264 0.63 -22.82 -6.73
CA ASP A 264 1.55 -23.96 -6.53
C ASP A 264 2.96 -23.52 -6.12
N ASP A 265 3.33 -22.26 -6.36
CA ASP A 265 4.64 -21.69 -6.05
C ASP A 265 4.49 -20.23 -5.60
N PRO A 266 3.86 -19.96 -4.45
CA PRO A 266 3.61 -18.59 -4.01
C PRO A 266 4.87 -17.86 -3.53
N LEU A 267 5.93 -18.54 -3.11
CA LEU A 267 7.15 -17.97 -2.47
C LEU A 267 6.92 -17.10 -1.21
N ALA A 268 5.72 -16.56 -0.99
CA ALA A 268 5.24 -15.96 0.23
C ALA A 268 4.45 -17.01 1.03
N ALA A 269 4.62 -17.00 2.35
CA ALA A 269 4.02 -17.95 3.27
C ALA A 269 2.65 -17.50 3.81
N ARG A 270 2.35 -16.20 3.73
CA ARG A 270 1.09 -15.60 4.21
C ARG A 270 0.78 -14.29 3.50
N PHE A 271 -0.46 -13.85 3.61
CA PHE A 271 -0.99 -12.74 2.80
C PHE A 271 -1.68 -11.67 3.64
N GLY A 272 -1.55 -10.40 3.27
CA GLY A 272 -2.36 -9.32 3.84
C GLY A 272 -3.07 -8.55 2.75
N VAL A 273 -4.40 -8.60 2.75
CA VAL A 273 -5.20 -7.89 1.75
C VAL A 273 -6.07 -6.87 2.48
N ILE A 274 -5.55 -5.65 2.54
CA ILE A 274 -6.05 -4.57 3.38
C ILE A 274 -6.86 -3.59 2.54
N SER A 275 -8.15 -3.42 2.83
CA SER A 275 -9.04 -2.56 2.05
C SER A 275 -8.89 -2.81 0.55
N ALA A 276 -9.24 -4.00 0.08
CA ALA A 276 -9.20 -4.31 -1.35
C ALA A 276 -10.50 -3.85 -2.04
N PRO A 277 -10.41 -3.26 -3.25
CA PRO A 277 -11.58 -2.95 -4.04
C PRO A 277 -12.37 -4.24 -4.38
N PRO A 278 -13.70 -4.16 -4.56
CA PRO A 278 -14.54 -5.33 -4.83
C PRO A 278 -14.15 -6.12 -6.09
N SER A 279 -13.66 -5.42 -7.12
CA SER A 279 -13.13 -6.04 -8.34
C SER A 279 -12.13 -5.11 -9.03
N VAL A 280 -11.12 -5.70 -9.67
CA VAL A 280 -10.19 -5.02 -10.59
C VAL A 280 -10.12 -5.74 -11.94
N THR A 281 -10.92 -6.80 -12.15
CA THR A 281 -10.92 -7.61 -13.37
C THR A 281 -12.00 -7.09 -14.32
N ILE A 282 -11.64 -6.90 -15.59
CA ILE A 282 -12.57 -6.42 -16.62
C ILE A 282 -13.63 -7.48 -16.90
N ASN A 283 -14.89 -7.06 -16.90
CA ASN A 283 -15.99 -7.90 -17.34
C ASN A 283 -16.06 -7.94 -18.87
N LEU A 284 -15.63 -9.07 -19.45
CA LEU A 284 -15.62 -9.28 -20.90
C LEU A 284 -17.02 -9.33 -21.53
N THR A 285 -18.10 -9.51 -20.74
CA THR A 285 -19.47 -9.48 -21.29
C THR A 285 -20.02 -8.06 -21.42
N GLU A 286 -19.40 -7.09 -20.75
CA GLU A 286 -19.84 -5.70 -20.69
C GLU A 286 -18.88 -4.74 -21.42
N THR A 287 -17.73 -5.24 -21.86
CA THR A 287 -16.68 -4.44 -22.51
C THR A 287 -16.50 -4.86 -23.96
N ASP A 288 -16.84 -3.97 -24.90
CA ASP A 288 -16.81 -4.25 -26.35
C ASP A 288 -15.38 -4.41 -26.89
N ASP A 289 -14.46 -3.49 -26.57
CA ASP A 289 -13.04 -3.56 -26.96
C ASP A 289 -12.14 -3.22 -25.76
N VAL A 290 -11.57 -4.26 -25.15
CA VAL A 290 -10.66 -4.12 -23.99
C VAL A 290 -9.32 -3.46 -24.31
N TYR A 291 -9.02 -3.20 -25.58
CA TYR A 291 -7.77 -2.59 -26.04
C TYR A 291 -7.97 -1.14 -26.53
N GLU A 292 -9.20 -0.63 -26.52
CA GLU A 292 -9.54 0.70 -27.04
C GLU A 292 -8.74 1.81 -26.34
N ASP A 293 -8.53 1.69 -25.03
CA ASP A 293 -7.78 2.67 -24.23
C ASP A 293 -6.37 2.94 -24.77
N PHE A 294 -5.63 1.87 -25.09
CA PHE A 294 -4.27 1.99 -25.66
C PHE A 294 -4.30 2.69 -27.01
N HIS A 295 -5.28 2.33 -27.85
CA HIS A 295 -5.45 2.87 -29.18
C HIS A 295 -5.79 4.37 -29.16
N ILE A 296 -6.62 4.80 -28.21
CA ILE A 296 -6.96 6.22 -28.00
C ILE A 296 -5.69 7.02 -27.67
N VAL A 297 -4.89 6.53 -26.71
CA VAL A 297 -3.64 7.18 -26.32
C VAL A 297 -2.65 7.21 -27.48
N ALA A 298 -2.49 6.08 -28.18
CA ALA A 298 -1.58 5.97 -29.32
C ALA A 298 -1.95 6.95 -30.45
N LYS A 299 -3.21 7.00 -30.86
CA LYS A 299 -3.70 7.97 -31.85
C LYS A 299 -3.49 9.41 -31.39
N GLY A 300 -3.78 9.70 -30.13
CA GLY A 300 -3.60 11.03 -29.53
C GLY A 300 -2.16 11.53 -29.56
N LEU A 301 -1.20 10.61 -29.53
CA LEU A 301 0.24 10.89 -29.56
C LEU A 301 0.84 10.77 -30.97
N GLY A 302 0.00 10.58 -32.00
CA GLY A 302 0.43 10.51 -33.40
C GLY A 302 0.82 9.11 -33.90
N CYS A 303 0.67 8.07 -33.07
CA CYS A 303 0.88 6.68 -33.44
C CYS A 303 -0.39 6.06 -34.03
N ASN A 304 -0.81 6.52 -35.20
CA ASN A 304 -2.04 6.07 -35.87
C ASN A 304 -1.72 5.20 -37.09
N TYR A 305 -1.77 3.87 -36.91
CA TYR A 305 -1.42 2.87 -37.95
C TYR A 305 -2.61 1.99 -38.37
N GLY A 306 -3.85 2.42 -38.13
CA GLY A 306 -5.04 1.63 -38.45
C GLY A 306 -5.08 0.33 -37.62
N ASP A 307 -5.16 -0.80 -38.31
CA ASP A 307 -5.25 -2.14 -37.68
C ASP A 307 -3.87 -2.79 -37.45
N ASP A 308 -2.76 -2.11 -37.77
CA ASP A 308 -1.40 -2.61 -37.54
C ASP A 308 -0.96 -2.33 -36.08
N ALA A 309 -1.34 -3.25 -35.20
CA ALA A 309 -1.08 -3.15 -33.76
C ALA A 309 0.42 -3.20 -33.43
N GLU A 310 1.21 -3.94 -34.21
CA GLU A 310 2.66 -4.02 -34.06
C GLU A 310 3.33 -2.69 -34.39
N ALA A 311 2.93 -2.02 -35.48
CA ALA A 311 3.44 -0.69 -35.82
C ALA A 311 2.99 0.38 -34.82
N GLU A 312 1.77 0.29 -34.30
CA GLU A 312 1.27 1.15 -33.22
C GLU A 312 2.12 1.01 -31.96
N LEU A 313 2.33 -0.23 -31.48
CA LEU A 313 3.15 -0.51 -30.31
C LEU A 313 4.58 -0.02 -30.48
N GLU A 314 5.19 -0.27 -31.64
CA GLU A 314 6.55 0.17 -31.92
C GLU A 314 6.67 1.70 -31.94
N CYS A 315 5.73 2.40 -32.56
CA CYS A 315 5.68 3.86 -32.50
C CYS A 315 5.57 4.36 -31.06
N MET A 316 4.69 3.74 -30.27
CA MET A 316 4.44 4.11 -28.88
C MET A 316 5.66 3.88 -27.97
N ARG A 317 6.53 2.91 -28.28
CA ARG A 317 7.83 2.73 -27.60
C ARG A 317 8.80 3.89 -27.84
N GLN A 318 8.65 4.62 -28.94
CA GLN A 318 9.49 5.79 -29.26
C GLN A 318 8.97 7.09 -28.62
N VAL A 319 7.75 7.10 -28.10
CA VAL A 319 7.17 8.28 -27.43
C VAL A 319 7.77 8.41 -26.01
N SER A 320 8.06 9.63 -25.56
CA SER A 320 8.54 9.85 -24.19
C SER A 320 7.47 9.45 -23.17
N TRP A 321 7.86 8.79 -22.09
CA TRP A 321 6.93 8.45 -21.01
C TRP A 321 6.25 9.68 -20.41
N VAL A 322 6.96 10.82 -20.39
CA VAL A 322 6.41 12.12 -19.94
C VAL A 322 5.24 12.54 -20.81
N GLN A 323 5.36 12.40 -22.13
CA GLN A 323 4.28 12.78 -23.06
C GLN A 323 3.08 11.85 -22.92
N ILE A 324 3.32 10.57 -22.67
CA ILE A 324 2.27 9.57 -22.44
C ILE A 324 1.48 9.91 -21.17
N GLU A 325 2.16 10.10 -20.03
CA GLU A 325 1.52 10.43 -18.77
C GLU A 325 0.80 11.79 -18.82
N GLU A 326 1.41 12.83 -19.41
CA GLU A 326 0.74 14.12 -19.61
C GLU A 326 -0.52 14.02 -20.49
N TYR A 327 -0.48 13.18 -21.53
CA TYR A 327 -1.65 12.96 -22.38
C TYR A 327 -2.78 12.30 -21.58
N ILE A 328 -2.47 11.23 -20.84
CA ILE A 328 -3.46 10.50 -20.03
C ILE A 328 -4.05 11.41 -18.95
N ASN A 329 -3.22 12.13 -18.21
CA ASN A 329 -3.67 13.02 -17.13
C ASN A 329 -4.62 14.12 -17.62
N ARG A 330 -4.44 14.61 -18.86
CA ARG A 330 -5.25 15.68 -19.44
C ARG A 330 -6.40 15.15 -20.30
N TYR A 331 -6.52 13.84 -20.46
CA TYR A 331 -7.54 13.24 -21.29
C TYR A 331 -8.93 13.44 -20.66
N ASN A 332 -9.83 14.07 -21.40
CA ASN A 332 -11.22 14.29 -21.00
C ASN A 332 -12.21 13.89 -22.12
N GLY A 333 -11.77 12.99 -23.00
CA GLY A 333 -12.55 12.53 -24.15
C GLY A 333 -13.62 11.50 -23.80
N THR A 334 -14.37 11.09 -24.83
CA THR A 334 -15.35 10.00 -24.75
C THR A 334 -15.03 8.98 -25.86
N PRO A 335 -14.88 7.68 -25.54
CA PRO A 335 -15.01 7.08 -24.21
C PRO A 335 -13.90 7.51 -23.23
N SER A 336 -14.13 7.37 -21.93
CA SER A 336 -13.09 7.58 -20.92
C SER A 336 -12.04 6.47 -21.00
N ILE A 337 -10.77 6.79 -20.74
CA ILE A 337 -9.69 5.80 -20.69
C ILE A 337 -9.36 5.40 -19.24
N ALA A 338 -9.04 4.13 -19.01
CA ALA A 338 -8.61 3.66 -17.68
C ALA A 338 -7.65 2.47 -17.76
N PHE A 339 -6.49 2.56 -17.11
CA PHE A 339 -5.48 1.48 -17.07
C PHE A 339 -5.38 0.79 -15.71
N THR A 340 -6.42 0.91 -14.88
CA THR A 340 -6.45 0.40 -13.49
C THR A 340 -6.91 -1.05 -13.39
N ASN A 341 -7.62 -1.54 -14.41
CA ASN A 341 -8.26 -2.86 -14.42
C ASN A 341 -7.55 -3.84 -15.37
N TYR A 342 -7.70 -5.12 -15.09
CA TYR A 342 -6.97 -6.21 -15.74
C TYR A 342 -7.84 -6.99 -16.70
N ILE A 343 -7.30 -7.29 -17.88
CA ILE A 343 -7.93 -8.21 -18.84
C ILE A 343 -7.75 -9.63 -18.29
N PRO A 344 -8.83 -10.41 -18.10
CA PRO A 344 -8.67 -11.82 -17.75
C PRO A 344 -8.02 -12.58 -18.92
N ASP A 345 -6.84 -13.13 -18.65
CA ASP A 345 -6.02 -13.89 -19.61
C ASP A 345 -6.08 -15.41 -19.33
N GLU A 346 -6.80 -15.81 -18.28
CA GLU A 346 -6.93 -17.18 -17.78
C GLU A 346 -5.59 -17.87 -17.45
N LYS A 347 -4.55 -17.05 -17.27
CA LYS A 347 -3.19 -17.49 -16.94
C LYS A 347 -2.74 -16.89 -15.60
N TYR A 348 -2.85 -15.58 -15.46
CA TYR A 348 -2.55 -14.83 -14.25
C TYR A 348 -3.79 -14.12 -13.69
N ILE A 349 -4.68 -13.65 -14.57
CA ILE A 349 -5.93 -12.98 -14.23
C ILE A 349 -7.08 -13.85 -14.69
N PHE A 350 -8.01 -14.16 -13.79
CA PHE A 350 -9.09 -15.11 -14.04
C PHE A 350 -10.44 -14.40 -13.96
N ALA A 351 -11.32 -14.62 -14.94
CA ALA A 351 -12.65 -14.04 -14.92
C ALA A 351 -13.54 -14.63 -13.81
N ASN A 352 -13.31 -15.89 -13.43
CA ASN A 352 -14.07 -16.59 -12.40
C ASN A 352 -13.17 -17.04 -11.24
N GLU A 353 -12.92 -16.12 -10.31
CA GLU A 353 -12.13 -16.36 -9.10
C GLU A 353 -12.79 -17.38 -8.16
N THR A 354 -14.13 -17.43 -8.10
CA THR A 354 -14.84 -18.42 -7.27
C THR A 354 -14.54 -19.85 -7.72
N GLU A 355 -14.47 -20.09 -9.03
CA GLU A 355 -14.11 -21.42 -9.55
C GLU A 355 -12.65 -21.78 -9.22
N ARG A 356 -11.73 -20.81 -9.20
CA ARG A 356 -10.35 -21.04 -8.73
C ARG A 356 -10.34 -21.57 -7.30
N TYR A 357 -11.11 -20.95 -6.42
CA TYR A 357 -11.29 -21.43 -5.05
C TYR A 357 -11.90 -22.83 -5.01
N ARG A 358 -12.97 -23.12 -5.76
CA ARG A 358 -13.57 -24.47 -5.81
C ARG A 358 -12.60 -25.55 -6.26
N MET A 359 -11.68 -25.22 -7.16
CA MET A 359 -10.62 -26.11 -7.63
C MET A 359 -9.42 -26.21 -6.68
N GLY A 360 -9.41 -25.47 -5.56
CA GLY A 360 -8.26 -25.39 -4.65
C GLY A 360 -7.04 -24.69 -5.28
N ARG A 361 -7.23 -23.90 -6.34
CA ARG A 361 -6.17 -23.21 -7.08
C ARG A 361 -5.97 -21.79 -6.55
N VAL A 362 -5.68 -21.71 -5.26
CA VAL A 362 -5.31 -20.49 -4.54
C VAL A 362 -4.08 -20.80 -3.68
N ALA A 363 -3.19 -19.83 -3.53
CA ALA A 363 -1.98 -19.98 -2.74
C ALA A 363 -2.31 -20.43 -1.32
N PRO A 364 -1.61 -21.47 -0.81
CA PRO A 364 -1.76 -21.91 0.56
C PRO A 364 -1.20 -20.85 1.50
N GLY A 365 -1.74 -20.78 2.71
CA GLY A 365 -1.27 -19.90 3.77
C GLY A 365 -2.39 -19.05 4.36
N PRO A 366 -2.22 -18.61 5.62
CA PRO A 366 -3.18 -17.76 6.29
C PRO A 366 -3.19 -16.35 5.68
N ALA A 367 -4.30 -15.63 5.83
CA ALA A 367 -4.40 -14.26 5.32
C ALA A 367 -5.07 -13.30 6.31
N ILE A 368 -4.71 -12.02 6.22
CA ILE A 368 -5.47 -10.92 6.81
C ILE A 368 -6.42 -10.36 5.74
N ARG A 369 -7.67 -10.08 6.14
CA ARG A 369 -8.64 -9.30 5.35
C ARG A 369 -9.16 -8.15 6.20
N SER A 370 -9.23 -6.95 5.65
CA SER A 370 -9.77 -5.82 6.38
C SER A 370 -10.45 -4.80 5.50
N ASN A 371 -11.20 -3.93 6.16
CA ASN A 371 -11.84 -2.77 5.58
C ASN A 371 -11.75 -1.58 6.52
N ALA A 372 -11.93 -0.38 5.97
CA ALA A 372 -12.16 0.84 6.71
C ALA A 372 -13.67 1.08 6.87
N ALA A 373 -14.09 1.59 8.02
CA ALA A 373 -15.51 1.80 8.31
C ALA A 373 -16.17 2.89 7.46
N ARG A 374 -15.38 3.62 6.68
CA ARG A 374 -15.83 4.51 5.60
C ARG A 374 -14.84 4.40 4.44
N GLU A 375 -14.79 3.28 3.72
CA GLU A 375 -13.85 3.12 2.58
C GLU A 375 -13.88 4.33 1.64
N ASP A 376 -15.06 4.75 1.18
CA ASP A 376 -15.12 5.76 0.11
C ASP A 376 -16.04 6.95 0.42
N PRO A 377 -15.63 7.90 1.29
CA PRO A 377 -16.44 9.05 1.66
C PRO A 377 -16.28 10.21 0.64
N ILE A 378 -16.20 9.90 -0.66
CA ILE A 378 -15.86 10.87 -1.75
C ILE A 378 -16.82 12.05 -1.81
N THR A 379 -18.10 11.85 -1.47
CA THR A 379 -19.11 12.92 -1.52
C THR A 379 -19.40 13.43 -0.11
N PRO A 380 -18.92 14.64 0.27
CA PRO A 380 -19.18 15.20 1.58
C PRO A 380 -20.67 15.22 1.92
N GLY A 381 -21.03 14.56 3.02
CA GLY A 381 -22.41 14.54 3.53
C GLY A 381 -23.38 13.60 2.80
N ASN A 382 -22.92 12.76 1.86
CA ASN A 382 -23.72 11.69 1.26
C ASN A 382 -23.42 10.34 1.94
N ASP A 383 -23.94 10.19 3.16
CA ASP A 383 -23.74 8.99 3.97
C ASP A 383 -24.33 7.73 3.29
N THR A 384 -25.43 7.84 2.54
CA THR A 384 -26.02 6.70 1.81
C THR A 384 -25.04 6.12 0.78
N ALA A 385 -24.46 6.95 -0.09
CA ALA A 385 -23.50 6.48 -1.08
C ALA A 385 -22.22 5.92 -0.42
N THR A 386 -21.80 6.53 0.69
CA THR A 386 -20.66 6.04 1.49
C THR A 386 -20.96 4.64 2.05
N MET A 387 -22.17 4.41 2.54
CA MET A 387 -22.63 3.11 3.06
C MET A 387 -22.73 2.05 1.97
N GLU A 388 -23.28 2.40 0.81
CA GLU A 388 -23.37 1.51 -0.36
C GLU A 388 -21.97 1.02 -0.75
N THR A 389 -21.05 1.97 -0.97
CA THR A 389 -19.68 1.65 -1.38
C THR A 389 -18.96 0.86 -0.29
N THR A 390 -19.02 1.29 0.96
CA THR A 390 -18.41 0.54 2.08
C THR A 390 -18.97 -0.89 2.18
N GLY A 391 -20.27 -1.07 1.93
CA GLY A 391 -20.92 -2.38 1.89
C GLY A 391 -20.36 -3.29 0.80
N GLU A 392 -20.11 -2.78 -0.41
CA GLU A 392 -19.49 -3.57 -1.48
C GLU A 392 -18.11 -4.09 -1.10
N TRP A 393 -17.27 -3.22 -0.53
CA TRP A 393 -15.91 -3.55 -0.11
C TRP A 393 -15.89 -4.56 1.04
N LEU A 394 -16.75 -4.35 2.03
CA LEU A 394 -16.91 -5.27 3.15
C LEU A 394 -17.42 -6.63 2.69
N CYS A 395 -18.39 -6.67 1.76
CA CYS A 395 -18.91 -7.93 1.25
C CYS A 395 -17.93 -8.68 0.36
N ALA A 396 -17.07 -7.99 -0.39
CA ALA A 396 -15.98 -8.63 -1.13
C ALA A 396 -15.01 -9.33 -0.16
N SER A 397 -14.59 -8.62 0.89
CA SER A 397 -13.74 -9.15 1.98
C SER A 397 -14.38 -10.36 2.69
N TYR A 398 -15.66 -10.28 3.03
CA TYR A 398 -16.42 -11.38 3.63
C TYR A 398 -16.55 -12.60 2.72
N LYS A 399 -16.93 -12.40 1.45
CA LYS A 399 -17.08 -13.49 0.47
C LYS A 399 -15.77 -14.22 0.23
N ASP A 400 -14.67 -13.49 0.10
CA ASP A 400 -13.34 -14.10 -0.02
C ASP A 400 -12.99 -14.91 1.24
N ALA A 401 -13.22 -14.36 2.44
CA ALA A 401 -12.98 -15.08 3.69
C ALA A 401 -13.79 -16.39 3.79
N LEU A 402 -15.03 -16.41 3.29
CA LEU A 402 -15.84 -17.63 3.18
C LEU A 402 -15.23 -18.65 2.21
N LEU A 403 -14.78 -18.20 1.04
CA LEU A 403 -14.14 -19.08 0.05
C LEU A 403 -12.85 -19.69 0.60
N ARG A 404 -12.03 -18.90 1.29
CA ARG A 404 -10.83 -19.36 1.99
C ARG A 404 -11.16 -20.37 3.09
N ALA A 405 -12.13 -20.07 3.94
CA ALA A 405 -12.58 -20.98 5.00
C ALA A 405 -13.10 -22.31 4.44
N SER A 406 -13.76 -22.30 3.26
CA SER A 406 -14.23 -23.52 2.59
C SER A 406 -13.11 -24.49 2.18
N LEU A 407 -11.87 -23.98 2.09
CA LEU A 407 -10.66 -24.76 1.82
C LEU A 407 -9.83 -25.03 3.09
N GLY A 408 -10.31 -24.62 4.26
CA GLY A 408 -9.55 -24.70 5.52
C GLY A 408 -8.38 -23.70 5.59
N LEU A 409 -8.39 -22.65 4.76
CA LEU A 409 -7.39 -21.58 4.82
C LEU A 409 -7.80 -20.55 5.87
N GLU A 410 -6.98 -20.41 6.91
CA GLU A 410 -7.24 -19.45 7.98
C GLU A 410 -7.26 -18.01 7.45
N THR A 411 -8.21 -17.24 7.97
CA THR A 411 -8.36 -15.82 7.65
C THR A 411 -8.58 -15.06 8.94
N TYR A 412 -7.85 -13.97 9.13
CA TYR A 412 -7.96 -13.08 10.29
C TYR A 412 -8.53 -11.76 9.81
N ARG A 413 -9.60 -11.30 10.46
CA ARG A 413 -10.33 -10.13 9.99
C ARG A 413 -10.24 -8.99 10.99
N TYR A 414 -10.10 -7.78 10.48
CA TYR A 414 -10.25 -6.58 11.26
C TYR A 414 -11.00 -5.50 10.50
N GLU A 415 -11.63 -4.61 11.25
CA GLU A 415 -12.24 -3.38 10.79
C GLU A 415 -11.46 -2.19 11.35
N TRP A 416 -11.10 -1.25 10.50
CA TRP A 416 -10.54 0.03 10.91
C TRP A 416 -11.67 1.05 11.18
N ALA A 417 -11.80 1.48 12.43
CA ALA A 417 -12.84 2.40 12.87
C ALA A 417 -12.28 3.64 13.60
N GLY A 418 -10.98 3.93 13.43
CA GLY A 418 -10.34 5.10 14.05
C GLY A 418 -10.81 6.42 13.44
N ASN A 419 -11.28 7.33 14.29
CA ASN A 419 -11.74 8.67 13.90
C ASN A 419 -11.06 9.73 14.78
N PHE A 420 -9.76 9.93 14.54
CA PHE A 420 -8.94 10.88 15.28
C PHE A 420 -8.95 12.25 14.59
N THR A 421 -9.18 13.33 15.34
CA THR A 421 -9.42 14.67 14.76
C THR A 421 -8.27 15.21 13.91
N ASN A 422 -7.02 14.84 14.20
CA ASN A 422 -5.84 15.19 13.41
C ASN A 422 -5.83 14.48 12.04
N ILE A 423 -6.30 13.23 11.97
CA ILE A 423 -6.34 12.41 10.75
C ILE A 423 -7.64 12.61 9.96
N SER A 424 -8.75 12.74 10.68
CA SER A 424 -10.11 12.91 10.16
C SER A 424 -10.69 14.25 10.65
N PRO A 425 -10.24 15.38 10.08
CA PRO A 425 -10.57 16.72 10.60
C PRO A 425 -11.99 17.19 10.27
N VAL A 426 -12.74 16.45 9.44
CA VAL A 426 -14.08 16.83 8.99
C VAL A 426 -15.12 15.76 9.36
N PRO A 427 -16.35 16.13 9.77
CA PRO A 427 -17.30 15.18 10.37
C PRO A 427 -17.77 14.02 9.48
N TRP A 428 -17.59 14.13 8.16
CA TRP A 428 -18.06 13.15 7.18
C TRP A 428 -16.97 12.15 6.74
N LEU A 429 -15.69 12.40 7.09
CA LEU A 429 -14.56 11.60 6.62
C LEU A 429 -14.42 10.28 7.41
N GLY A 430 -14.34 10.36 8.73
CA GLY A 430 -14.30 9.21 9.64
C GLY A 430 -13.08 8.32 9.45
N ALA A 431 -13.25 7.00 9.59
CA ALA A 431 -12.20 6.02 9.37
C ALA A 431 -12.14 5.68 7.88
N PHE A 432 -11.44 6.51 7.11
CA PHE A 432 -11.47 6.44 5.65
C PHE A 432 -10.44 5.47 5.07
N HIS A 433 -10.62 5.07 3.81
CA HIS A 433 -9.68 4.21 3.11
C HIS A 433 -8.23 4.70 3.27
N TRP A 434 -7.29 3.75 3.35
CA TRP A 434 -5.85 3.90 3.64
C TRP A 434 -5.46 4.45 5.02
N SER A 435 -6.34 5.14 5.75
CA SER A 435 -5.95 5.83 7.00
C SER A 435 -5.49 4.90 8.13
N ASP A 436 -5.78 3.60 8.03
CA ASP A 436 -5.25 2.57 8.92
C ASP A 436 -3.73 2.34 8.76
N LEU A 437 -3.17 2.64 7.58
CA LEU A 437 -1.73 2.57 7.32
C LEU A 437 -0.92 3.49 8.26
N LEU A 438 -1.48 4.64 8.66
CA LEU A 438 -0.84 5.54 9.62
C LEU A 438 -0.57 4.84 10.95
N MET A 439 -1.49 3.96 11.36
CA MET A 439 -1.37 3.18 12.58
C MET A 439 -0.40 2.02 12.40
N ILE A 440 -0.50 1.31 11.27
CA ILE A 440 0.33 0.15 10.96
C ILE A 440 1.81 0.54 10.85
N PHE A 441 2.13 1.60 10.12
CA PHE A 441 3.51 2.06 9.95
C PHE A 441 4.00 2.94 11.11
N GLY A 442 3.11 3.40 11.98
CA GLY A 442 3.45 4.28 13.11
C GLY A 442 3.79 5.70 12.67
N THR A 443 3.09 6.19 11.64
CA THR A 443 3.31 7.49 10.99
C THR A 443 2.18 8.48 11.24
N TYR A 444 1.19 8.15 12.07
CA TYR A 444 0.11 9.05 12.53
C TYR A 444 0.63 10.40 13.08
N MET A 445 1.87 10.41 13.57
CA MET A 445 2.55 11.61 14.06
C MET A 445 2.94 12.62 12.98
N LEU A 446 2.75 12.29 11.70
CA LEU A 446 2.95 13.23 10.59
C LEU A 446 1.79 14.23 10.46
N ASP A 447 0.61 13.89 10.98
CA ASP A 447 -0.57 14.74 10.90
C ASP A 447 -0.54 15.86 11.94
N VAL A 448 -1.05 17.03 11.53
CA VAL A 448 -1.08 18.22 12.38
C VAL A 448 -2.27 18.17 13.31
N GLY A 449 -2.02 18.16 14.63
CA GLY A 449 -3.07 18.25 15.63
C GLY A 449 -2.68 17.67 16.97
N GLU A 450 -3.67 17.54 17.85
CA GLU A 450 -3.52 16.83 19.12
C GLU A 450 -3.57 15.32 18.86
N ILE A 451 -2.51 14.62 19.26
CA ILE A 451 -2.41 13.18 19.20
C ILE A 451 -2.89 12.61 20.54
N SER A 452 -3.98 11.85 20.51
CA SER A 452 -4.57 11.30 21.74
C SER A 452 -3.81 10.06 22.25
N GLU A 453 -3.90 9.76 23.55
CA GLU A 453 -3.36 8.51 24.09
C GLU A 453 -3.98 7.27 23.43
N LEU A 454 -5.27 7.35 23.07
CA LEU A 454 -5.98 6.31 22.35
C LEU A 454 -5.35 6.07 20.97
N GLU A 455 -4.99 7.12 20.24
CA GLU A 455 -4.34 7.03 18.93
C GLU A 455 -2.97 6.35 19.02
N VAL A 456 -2.14 6.77 19.98
CA VAL A 456 -0.85 6.13 20.25
C VAL A 456 -1.02 4.66 20.62
N ALA A 457 -1.98 4.35 21.50
CA ALA A 457 -2.28 2.98 21.90
C ALA A 457 -2.79 2.14 20.72
N THR A 458 -3.60 2.72 19.85
CA THR A 458 -4.14 2.08 18.64
C THR A 458 -3.02 1.71 17.68
N SER A 459 -2.11 2.65 17.36
CA SER A 459 -0.97 2.37 16.49
C SER A 459 -0.08 1.25 17.04
N ARG A 460 0.30 1.31 18.32
CA ARG A 460 1.10 0.24 18.96
C ARG A 460 0.40 -1.10 18.91
N THR A 461 -0.90 -1.12 19.18
CA THR A 461 -1.69 -2.35 19.20
C THR A 461 -1.80 -2.93 17.79
N MET A 462 -2.05 -2.12 16.75
CA MET A 462 -2.06 -2.61 15.37
C MET A 462 -0.68 -3.15 14.95
N GLN A 463 0.41 -2.45 15.29
CA GLN A 463 1.77 -2.93 15.07
C GLN A 463 2.04 -4.29 15.74
N ASP A 464 1.59 -4.48 16.99
CA ASP A 464 1.77 -5.72 17.75
C ASP A 464 0.96 -6.88 17.14
N TYR A 465 -0.28 -6.64 16.72
CA TYR A 465 -1.15 -7.66 16.14
C TYR A 465 -0.65 -8.11 14.76
N LEU A 466 -0.26 -7.16 13.92
CA LEU A 466 0.32 -7.46 12.61
C LEU A 466 1.68 -8.15 12.74
N LEU A 467 2.51 -7.74 13.70
CA LEU A 467 3.77 -8.42 14.00
C LEU A 467 3.54 -9.85 14.50
N ALA A 468 2.54 -10.07 15.36
CA ALA A 468 2.20 -11.42 15.84
C ALA A 468 1.80 -12.32 14.67
N PHE A 469 0.96 -11.83 13.75
CA PHE A 469 0.60 -12.54 12.52
C PHE A 469 1.81 -12.77 11.60
N LEU A 470 2.65 -11.76 11.44
CA LEU A 470 3.87 -11.86 10.65
C LEU A 470 4.86 -12.89 11.22
N LYS A 471 4.95 -13.04 12.55
CA LYS A 471 5.84 -14.02 13.18
C LYS A 471 5.29 -15.44 13.05
N ASP A 472 4.06 -15.65 13.53
CA ASP A 472 3.40 -16.96 13.50
C ASP A 472 1.88 -16.83 13.61
N PRO A 473 1.16 -16.90 12.48
CA PRO A 473 -0.30 -16.86 12.44
C PRO A 473 -0.97 -17.90 13.35
N ALA A 474 -0.40 -19.10 13.50
CA ALA A 474 -1.04 -20.17 14.27
C ALA A 474 -1.18 -19.83 15.77
N THR A 475 -0.43 -18.83 16.25
CA THR A 475 -0.42 -18.45 17.67
C THR A 475 -1.19 -17.17 17.98
N VAL A 476 -1.61 -16.39 16.98
CA VAL A 476 -2.19 -15.04 17.20
C VAL A 476 -3.45 -15.03 18.04
N SER A 477 -4.28 -16.07 17.94
CA SER A 477 -5.47 -16.26 18.79
C SER A 477 -5.12 -16.35 20.27
N THR A 478 -3.92 -16.83 20.61
CA THR A 478 -3.45 -17.01 22.00
C THR A 478 -2.51 -15.91 22.47
N THR A 479 -1.72 -15.32 21.57
CA THR A 479 -0.72 -14.30 21.91
C THR A 479 -1.32 -12.91 21.99
N VAL A 480 -2.18 -12.56 21.04
CA VAL A 480 -2.84 -11.25 20.95
C VAL A 480 -4.37 -11.34 20.95
N GLY A 481 -4.94 -12.55 21.00
CA GLY A 481 -6.39 -12.72 21.04
C GLY A 481 -7.10 -12.39 19.73
N TRP A 482 -6.41 -12.49 18.58
CA TRP A 482 -7.03 -12.27 17.27
C TRP A 482 -7.75 -13.54 16.80
N PRO A 483 -9.09 -13.58 16.78
CA PRO A 483 -9.83 -14.78 16.38
C PRO A 483 -9.67 -15.10 14.89
N VAL A 484 -9.59 -16.39 14.58
CA VAL A 484 -9.77 -16.89 13.21
C VAL A 484 -11.22 -16.67 12.79
N PHE A 485 -11.41 -16.19 11.56
CA PHE A 485 -12.73 -16.01 10.96
C PHE A 485 -13.53 -17.31 10.96
N ASN A 486 -14.77 -17.24 11.44
CA ASN A 486 -15.70 -18.35 11.46
C ASN A 486 -17.15 -17.83 11.34
N ALA A 487 -17.64 -17.73 10.11
CA ALA A 487 -19.03 -17.29 9.85
C ALA A 487 -20.10 -18.24 10.42
N SER A 488 -19.75 -19.48 10.77
CA SER A 488 -20.67 -20.43 11.41
C SER A 488 -20.72 -20.31 12.93
N ALA A 489 -19.84 -19.51 13.55
CA ALA A 489 -19.87 -19.25 14.98
C ALA A 489 -21.09 -18.38 15.34
N PRO A 490 -21.55 -18.39 16.61
CA PRO A 490 -22.63 -17.52 17.06
C PRO A 490 -22.39 -16.06 16.66
N SER A 491 -23.43 -15.41 16.15
CA SER A 491 -23.40 -14.03 15.67
C SER A 491 -22.39 -13.74 14.55
N GLY A 492 -22.10 -14.72 13.69
CA GLY A 492 -21.16 -14.58 12.58
C GLY A 492 -19.69 -14.61 12.99
N GLY A 493 -19.40 -14.99 14.24
CA GLY A 493 -18.04 -15.00 14.79
C GLY A 493 -17.56 -13.63 15.25
N LEU A 494 -16.31 -13.56 15.70
CA LEU A 494 -15.68 -12.34 16.19
C LEU A 494 -14.73 -11.75 15.15
N ILE A 495 -14.73 -10.43 15.06
CA ILE A 495 -13.86 -9.61 14.21
C ILE A 495 -13.23 -8.54 15.11
N LEU A 496 -11.96 -8.21 14.89
CA LEU A 496 -11.33 -7.11 15.62
C LEU A 496 -11.77 -5.77 15.03
N GLU A 497 -12.06 -4.80 15.88
CA GLU A 497 -12.28 -3.41 15.49
C GLU A 497 -11.21 -2.55 16.17
N PHE A 498 -10.48 -1.77 15.39
CA PHE A 498 -9.41 -0.90 15.87
C PHE A 498 -9.81 0.58 15.91
N GLY A 499 -9.29 1.31 16.90
CA GLY A 499 -9.30 2.78 16.94
C GLY A 499 -10.59 3.45 17.42
N ASN A 500 -11.63 2.68 17.75
CA ASN A 500 -12.93 3.23 18.17
C ASN A 500 -13.16 3.09 19.66
N THR A 501 -13.09 4.20 20.42
CA THR A 501 -13.21 4.29 21.90
C THR A 501 -12.17 3.52 22.72
N THR A 502 -11.59 2.46 22.14
CA THR A 502 -10.54 1.58 22.67
C THR A 502 -9.58 1.25 21.54
N ALA A 503 -8.32 0.95 21.86
CA ALA A 503 -7.30 0.63 20.85
C ALA A 503 -7.73 -0.55 19.96
N VAL A 504 -8.28 -1.59 20.58
CA VAL A 504 -8.87 -2.76 19.92
C VAL A 504 -10.03 -3.30 20.75
N ARG A 505 -11.06 -3.81 20.08
CA ARG A 505 -12.15 -4.58 20.70
C ARG A 505 -12.67 -5.66 19.77
N ASN A 506 -13.42 -6.61 20.31
CA ASN A 506 -14.16 -7.58 19.50
C ASN A 506 -15.54 -7.02 19.11
N VAL A 507 -15.90 -7.15 17.84
CA VAL A 507 -17.25 -7.00 17.30
C VAL A 507 -17.71 -8.31 16.66
N THR A 508 -19.00 -8.44 16.38
CA THR A 508 -19.56 -9.67 15.80
C THR A 508 -19.69 -9.56 14.28
N GLY A 509 -19.59 -10.68 13.57
CA GLY A 509 -19.85 -10.73 12.12
C GLY A 509 -21.24 -10.19 11.77
N ASP A 510 -22.28 -10.56 12.51
CA ASP A 510 -23.65 -10.03 12.33
C ASP A 510 -23.73 -8.51 12.51
N PHE A 511 -22.86 -7.92 13.34
CA PHE A 511 -22.87 -6.48 13.57
C PHE A 511 -22.31 -5.72 12.39
N LEU A 512 -21.24 -6.24 11.80
CA LEU A 512 -20.49 -5.59 10.72
C LEU A 512 -21.08 -5.94 9.35
N GLU A 513 -21.40 -7.21 9.10
CA GLU A 513 -21.51 -7.79 7.76
C GLU A 513 -22.88 -8.32 7.39
N ALA A 514 -23.89 -8.20 8.26
CA ALA A 514 -25.22 -8.75 8.00
C ALA A 514 -25.82 -8.29 6.65
N GLY A 515 -25.52 -7.06 6.22
CA GLY A 515 -25.94 -6.53 4.92
C GLY A 515 -25.45 -7.35 3.71
N CYS A 516 -24.44 -8.22 3.88
CA CYS A 516 -23.92 -9.09 2.83
C CYS A 516 -24.79 -10.32 2.53
N TRP A 517 -25.68 -10.70 3.45
CA TRP A 517 -26.60 -11.84 3.28
C TRP A 517 -28.06 -11.53 3.62
N ASP A 518 -28.34 -10.39 4.25
CA ASP A 518 -29.67 -9.89 4.52
C ASP A 518 -29.78 -8.45 4.01
N SER A 519 -30.47 -8.27 2.88
CA SER A 519 -30.65 -6.95 2.26
C SER A 519 -31.49 -5.98 3.12
N SER A 520 -32.16 -6.48 4.17
CA SER A 520 -32.87 -5.62 5.13
C SER A 520 -31.95 -5.11 6.25
N ALA A 521 -30.77 -5.70 6.41
CA ALA A 521 -29.77 -5.26 7.37
C ALA A 521 -28.94 -4.11 6.79
N PRO A 522 -28.89 -2.93 7.45
CA PRO A 522 -28.08 -1.82 6.98
C PRO A 522 -26.59 -2.09 7.23
N PHE A 523 -25.74 -1.63 6.32
CA PHE A 523 -24.33 -1.46 6.62
C PHE A 523 -24.16 -0.35 7.68
N ARG A 524 -23.01 -0.33 8.35
CA ARG A 524 -22.73 0.67 9.38
C ARG A 524 -21.51 1.47 8.97
N ILE A 525 -21.63 2.79 9.06
CA ILE A 525 -20.49 3.71 8.99
C ILE A 525 -20.37 4.42 10.34
N PHE A 526 -19.16 4.44 10.91
CA PHE A 526 -18.95 5.10 12.20
C PHE A 526 -19.03 6.64 12.05
N GLY A 527 -19.65 7.32 13.02
CA GLY A 527 -19.80 8.80 13.04
C GLY A 527 -21.24 9.34 13.07
N ARG A 528 -22.25 8.51 12.78
CA ARG A 528 -23.67 8.79 13.07
C ARG A 528 -24.39 7.49 13.41
N ASP A 529 -25.28 7.53 14.41
CA ASP A 529 -26.18 6.42 14.79
C ASP A 529 -27.30 6.14 13.74
N GLU A 530 -27.12 6.59 12.49
CA GLU A 530 -28.15 6.57 11.46
C GLU A 530 -28.03 5.31 10.60
N ARG A 531 -29.05 4.45 10.72
CA ARG A 531 -29.23 3.22 9.93
C ARG A 531 -29.85 3.61 8.58
N VAL A 532 -29.19 3.33 7.47
CA VAL A 532 -29.78 3.49 6.13
C VAL A 532 -29.95 2.11 5.48
N PRO A 533 -31.17 1.67 5.19
CA PRO A 533 -31.41 0.44 4.40
C PRO A 533 -30.84 0.62 2.98
N LEU A 534 -30.16 -0.40 2.44
CA LEU A 534 -29.71 -0.39 1.04
C LEU A 534 -30.80 -0.96 0.12
N GLU A 535 -31.17 -0.22 -0.93
CA GLU A 535 -31.94 -0.75 -2.06
C GLU A 535 -30.96 -1.23 -3.14
N TRP A 536 -30.69 -2.54 -3.19
CA TRP A 536 -29.86 -3.15 -4.22
C TRP A 536 -30.45 -2.91 -5.63
N ARG A 537 -29.73 -2.21 -6.51
CA ARG A 537 -29.98 -2.24 -7.95
C ARG A 537 -29.16 -3.40 -8.52
N GLY A 538 -29.87 -4.46 -8.92
CA GLY A 538 -29.30 -5.73 -9.36
C GLY A 538 -28.84 -5.77 -10.79
#